data_AF-A0A353PJR5-F1
#
_entry.id   AF-A0A353PJR5-F1
#
_cell.length_a   1.000
_cell.length_b   1.000
_cell.length_c   1.000
_cell.angle_alpha   90.00
_cell.angle_beta   90.00
_cell.angle_gamma   90.00
#
_symmetry.space_group_name_H-M   'P 1'
#
loop_
_entity.id
_entity.type
_entity.pdbx_description
1 polymer ?
#
loop_
_entity_poly.entity_id
_entity_poly.type
_entity_poly.pdbx_seq_one_letter_code
_entity_poly.pdbx_strand_id
1 'polypeptide(L)'
;MNQQQGQKKADQPSARPMMGGGHRGMGYMEKPQDFKGTMKKLGRYLKPYAFKIIIAGLMAVSASLLSVLSPWLLGLITSEVADAFKLLPETGVLILGRIDIVWGINLSIGEIALFITLTYVLSAILNYFQSFMLIGMTQNLTYSMRKELSAKLNRLPLKYFDTHQFGDLLGRVTNDVETINQTLTQSISEI
;
A
#
# COMPACT_ATOMS: atom_id res chain seq x y z
N MET A 1 -84.51 2.82 42.21
CA MET A 1 -85.08 1.86 41.25
C MET A 1 -84.01 1.56 40.21
N ASN A 2 -83.60 0.29 40.12
CA ASN A 2 -83.05 -0.47 38.97
C ASN A 2 -82.75 0.31 37.66
N GLN A 3 -81.75 0.03 36.82
CA GLN A 3 -80.84 -1.12 36.67
C GLN A 3 -79.87 -0.79 35.49
N GLN A 4 -78.64 -1.32 35.58
CA GLN A 4 -77.86 -2.02 34.54
C GLN A 4 -77.62 -1.36 33.16
N GLN A 5 -76.36 -1.00 32.85
CA GLN A 5 -75.34 -1.78 32.12
C GLN A 5 -75.45 -1.70 30.58
N GLY A 6 -74.37 -1.22 29.97
CA GLY A 6 -74.11 -1.27 28.53
C GLY A 6 -72.61 -1.09 28.28
N GLN A 7 -71.96 -2.19 27.92
CA GLN A 7 -70.52 -2.44 27.91
C GLN A 7 -69.66 -1.66 26.88
N LYS A 8 -68.41 -1.38 27.31
CA LYS A 8 -67.10 -1.61 26.64
C LYS A 8 -66.84 -1.08 25.21
N LYS A 9 -65.76 -0.30 25.10
CA LYS A 9 -64.57 -0.67 24.30
C LYS A 9 -63.31 0.02 24.82
N ALA A 10 -62.27 -0.78 25.04
CA ALA A 10 -60.98 -0.40 25.57
C ALA A 10 -59.99 0.00 24.45
N ASP A 11 -59.09 0.90 24.82
CA ASP A 11 -57.68 1.07 24.44
C ASP A 11 -57.21 0.84 23.00
N GLN A 12 -56.67 1.91 22.42
CA GLN A 12 -55.39 1.85 21.70
C GLN A 12 -54.66 3.20 21.83
N PRO A 13 -53.57 3.30 22.60
CA PRO A 13 -52.66 4.43 22.50
C PRO A 13 -51.92 4.33 21.16
N SER A 14 -52.03 5.39 20.37
CA SER A 14 -51.37 5.64 19.09
C SER A 14 -49.90 5.19 19.09
N ALA A 15 -49.54 4.39 18.08
CA ALA A 15 -48.18 3.99 17.78
C ALA A 15 -47.26 5.22 17.70
N ARG A 16 -46.19 5.21 18.49
CA ARG A 16 -45.11 6.20 18.38
C ARG A 16 -44.40 5.98 17.03
N PRO A 17 -44.15 7.05 16.24
CA PRO A 17 -43.33 6.90 15.04
C PRO A 17 -41.91 6.49 15.45
N MET A 18 -41.47 5.33 14.97
CA MET A 18 -40.05 4.96 14.98
C MET A 18 -39.32 5.95 14.08
N MET A 19 -38.57 6.88 14.68
CA MET A 19 -37.54 7.63 13.97
C MET A 19 -36.42 6.66 13.57
N GLY A 20 -36.49 6.17 12.33
CA GLY A 20 -35.31 5.75 11.61
C GLY A 20 -34.54 6.97 11.11
N GLY A 21 -33.22 6.87 11.07
CA GLY A 21 -32.40 7.76 10.26
C GLY A 21 -31.09 8.23 10.90
N GLY A 22 -30.00 7.54 10.55
CA GLY A 22 -28.79 8.14 10.02
C GLY A 22 -28.12 9.26 10.83
N HIS A 23 -26.97 8.94 11.41
CA HIS A 23 -25.65 9.39 10.95
C HIS A 23 -24.66 8.86 11.98
N ARG A 24 -23.91 7.82 11.62
CA ARG A 24 -22.64 7.57 12.30
C ARG A 24 -21.86 8.85 12.15
N GLY A 25 -21.71 9.57 13.27
CA GLY A 25 -21.00 10.83 13.30
C GLY A 25 -19.69 10.65 12.55
N MET A 26 -19.49 11.48 11.54
CA MET A 26 -18.16 11.85 11.07
C MET A 26 -17.41 12.30 12.34
N GLY A 27 -16.68 11.36 12.93
CA GLY A 27 -15.81 11.66 14.06
C GLY A 27 -14.91 12.78 13.62
N TYR A 28 -14.92 13.88 14.37
CA TYR A 28 -13.93 14.92 14.23
C TYR A 28 -12.56 14.23 14.25
N MET A 29 -11.90 14.16 13.09
CA MET A 29 -10.48 13.85 13.05
C MET A 29 -9.81 15.00 13.80
N GLU A 30 -9.46 14.77 15.06
CA GLU A 30 -8.62 15.70 15.81
C GLU A 30 -7.37 15.97 14.96
N LYS A 31 -7.13 17.25 14.67
CA LYS A 31 -5.93 17.64 13.92
C LYS A 31 -4.70 17.13 14.69
N PRO A 32 -3.74 16.50 14.00
CA PRO A 32 -2.53 16.03 14.64
C PRO A 32 -1.80 17.21 15.30
N GLN A 33 -1.69 17.17 16.63
CA GLN A 33 -1.14 18.29 17.42
C GLN A 33 0.36 18.51 17.15
N ASP A 34 1.11 17.46 16.77
CA ASP A 34 2.53 17.54 16.42
C ASP A 34 2.94 16.48 15.38
N PHE A 35 2.59 16.72 14.11
CA PHE A 35 2.98 15.85 13.00
C PHE A 35 4.51 15.79 12.84
N LYS A 36 5.19 16.93 12.90
CA LYS A 36 6.64 17.03 12.66
C LYS A 36 7.46 16.29 13.72
N GLY A 37 7.12 16.44 15.00
CA GLY A 37 7.78 15.73 16.09
C GLY A 37 7.53 14.22 16.02
N THR A 38 6.33 13.79 15.62
CA THR A 38 6.00 12.37 15.44
C THR A 38 6.82 11.75 14.30
N MET A 39 6.93 12.43 13.15
CA MET A 39 7.77 11.97 12.04
C MET A 39 9.25 11.89 12.43
N LYS A 40 9.75 12.82 13.24
CA LYS A 40 11.12 12.78 13.76
C LYS A 40 11.36 11.59 14.70
N LYS A 41 10.37 11.23 15.53
CA LYS A 41 10.42 10.03 16.39
C LYS A 41 10.45 8.76 15.54
N LEU A 42 9.56 8.64 14.55
CA LEU A 42 9.54 7.51 13.62
C LEU A 42 10.87 7.38 12.85
N GLY A 43 11.43 8.50 12.37
CA GLY A 43 12.75 8.51 11.73
C GLY A 43 13.87 8.02 12.64
N ARG A 44 13.79 8.26 13.97
CA ARG A 44 14.75 7.71 14.93
C ARG A 44 14.63 6.19 15.06
N TYR A 45 13.41 5.64 15.02
CA TYR A 45 13.18 4.19 15.01
C TYR A 45 13.65 3.52 13.71
N LEU A 46 13.60 4.24 12.58
CA LEU A 46 14.09 3.76 11.28
C LEU A 46 15.61 3.91 11.10
N LYS A 47 16.26 4.82 11.84
CA LYS A 47 17.70 5.11 11.72
C LYS A 47 18.60 3.86 11.76
N PRO A 48 18.40 2.84 12.63
CA PRO A 48 19.19 1.62 12.62
C PRO A 48 19.11 0.83 11.30
N TYR A 49 18.06 1.03 10.51
CA TYR A 49 17.79 0.36 9.25
C TYR A 49 18.10 1.22 8.02
N ALA A 50 18.65 2.43 8.19
CA ALA A 50 18.88 3.38 7.10
C ALA A 50 19.68 2.79 5.93
N PHE A 51 20.69 1.96 6.21
CA PHE A 51 21.47 1.31 5.15
C PHE A 51 20.62 0.34 4.30
N LYS A 52 19.74 -0.45 4.93
CA LYS A 52 18.82 -1.35 4.22
C LYS A 52 17.83 -0.56 3.37
N ILE A 53 17.32 0.57 3.89
CA ILE A 53 16.42 1.47 3.16
C ILE A 53 17.11 2.07 1.94
N ILE A 54 18.37 2.51 2.06
CA ILE A 54 19.13 3.08 0.94
C ILE A 54 19.35 2.03 -0.16
N ILE A 55 19.80 0.83 0.21
CA ILE A 55 19.99 -0.26 -0.76
C ILE A 55 18.67 -0.60 -1.45
N ALA A 56 17.60 -0.74 -0.68
CA ALA A 56 16.27 -1.02 -1.20
C ALA A 56 15.79 0.09 -2.16
N GLY A 57 16.02 1.36 -1.83
CA GLY A 57 15.71 2.48 -2.71
C GLY A 57 16.53 2.50 -4.01
N LEU A 58 17.82 2.11 -3.96
CA LEU A 58 18.63 1.97 -5.17
C LEU A 58 18.16 0.81 -6.06
N MET A 59 17.74 -0.30 -5.45
CA MET A 59 17.11 -1.41 -6.17
C MET A 59 15.82 -0.97 -6.84
N ALA A 60 14.99 -0.19 -6.14
CA ALA A 60 13.72 0.36 -6.65
C ALA A 60 13.96 1.20 -7.90
N VAL A 61 14.83 2.19 -7.80
CA VAL A 61 15.17 3.08 -8.92
C VAL A 61 15.70 2.29 -10.10
N SER A 62 16.57 1.31 -9.86
CA SER A 62 17.12 0.46 -10.92
C SER A 62 16.03 -0.39 -11.59
N ALA A 63 15.13 -0.98 -10.80
CA ALA A 63 14.03 -1.78 -11.30
C ALA A 63 13.03 -0.95 -12.12
N SER A 64 12.72 0.26 -11.67
CA SER A 64 11.86 1.22 -12.39
C SER A 64 12.51 1.68 -13.69
N LEU A 65 13.82 1.96 -13.69
CA LEU A 65 14.52 2.32 -14.93
C LEU A 65 14.44 1.18 -15.94
N LEU A 66 14.74 -0.06 -15.52
CA LEU A 66 14.65 -1.24 -16.40
C LEU A 66 13.24 -1.46 -16.96
N SER A 67 12.18 -1.21 -16.18
CA SER A 67 10.80 -1.38 -16.66
C SER A 67 10.38 -0.27 -17.63
N VAL A 68 10.94 0.94 -17.51
CA VAL A 68 10.71 2.06 -18.45
C VAL A 68 11.47 1.89 -19.76
N LEU A 69 12.60 1.18 -19.77
CA LEU A 69 13.32 0.84 -21.01
C LEU A 69 12.48 -0.04 -21.96
N SER A 70 11.62 -0.90 -21.41
CA SER A 70 10.85 -1.88 -22.20
C SER A 70 9.82 -1.23 -23.16
N PRO A 71 8.95 -0.29 -22.73
CA PRO A 71 8.05 0.43 -23.65
C PRO A 71 8.78 1.17 -24.78
N TRP A 72 9.96 1.72 -24.50
CA TRP A 72 10.76 2.42 -25.49
C TRP A 72 11.24 1.47 -26.60
N LEU A 73 11.79 0.30 -26.23
CA LEU A 73 12.19 -0.74 -27.18
C LEU A 73 11.01 -1.33 -27.95
N LEU A 74 9.87 -1.51 -27.28
CA LEU A 74 8.64 -2.00 -27.92
C LEU A 74 8.12 -1.03 -28.98
N GLY A 75 8.29 0.28 -28.75
CA GLY A 75 8.02 1.33 -29.73
C GLY A 75 8.83 1.15 -31.01
N LEU A 76 10.15 0.88 -30.88
CA LEU A 76 11.03 0.64 -32.03
C LEU A 76 10.61 -0.60 -32.84
N ILE A 77 10.28 -1.71 -32.16
CA ILE A 77 9.77 -2.92 -32.83
C ILE A 77 8.49 -2.59 -33.59
N THR A 78 7.57 -1.86 -32.96
CA THR A 78 6.28 -1.53 -33.57
C THR A 78 6.47 -0.64 -34.81
N SER A 79 7.40 0.32 -34.76
CA SER A 79 7.75 1.16 -35.91
C SER A 79 8.30 0.34 -37.07
N GLU A 80 9.28 -0.54 -36.82
CA GLU A 80 9.88 -1.39 -37.84
C GLU A 80 8.84 -2.32 -38.49
N VAL A 81 7.99 -2.93 -37.68
CA VAL A 81 6.89 -3.77 -38.17
C VAL A 81 5.93 -2.94 -39.02
N ALA A 82 5.55 -1.75 -38.57
CA ALA A 82 4.65 -0.87 -39.33
C ALA A 82 5.24 -0.45 -40.68
N ASP A 83 6.53 -0.18 -40.75
CA ASP A 83 7.20 0.17 -42.01
C ASP A 83 7.32 -1.04 -42.94
N ALA A 84 7.61 -2.23 -42.42
CA ALA A 84 7.56 -3.47 -43.19
C ALA A 84 6.17 -3.73 -43.79
N PHE A 85 5.09 -3.43 -43.04
CA PHE A 85 3.72 -3.55 -43.54
C PHE A 85 3.37 -2.57 -44.67
N LYS A 86 3.98 -1.37 -44.70
CA LYS A 86 3.74 -0.40 -45.78
C LYS A 86 4.37 -0.83 -47.10
N LEU A 87 5.47 -1.58 -47.05
CA LEU A 87 6.21 -2.04 -48.22
C LEU A 87 5.63 -3.34 -48.81
N LEU A 88 4.82 -4.06 -48.03
CA LEU A 88 4.16 -5.31 -48.45
C LEU A 88 3.41 -5.24 -49.80
N PRO A 89 2.64 -4.19 -50.13
CA PRO A 89 1.92 -4.11 -51.40
C PRO A 89 2.86 -4.05 -52.60
N GLU A 90 4.09 -3.55 -52.43
CA GLU A 90 5.07 -3.39 -53.51
C GLU A 90 5.99 -4.61 -53.64
N THR A 91 6.41 -5.21 -52.53
CA THR A 91 7.37 -6.32 -52.52
C THR A 91 6.72 -7.70 -52.49
N GLY A 92 5.46 -7.81 -52.05
CA GLY A 92 4.76 -9.08 -51.83
C GLY A 92 5.33 -9.95 -50.70
N VAL A 93 6.37 -9.48 -49.99
CA VAL A 93 7.08 -10.20 -48.94
C VAL A 93 7.35 -9.29 -47.73
N LEU A 94 7.11 -9.81 -46.54
CA LEU A 94 7.40 -9.12 -45.26
C LEU A 94 8.91 -9.22 -44.99
N ILE A 95 9.61 -8.09 -45.12
CA ILE A 95 11.04 -8.00 -44.82
C ILE A 95 11.18 -7.24 -43.50
N LEU A 96 11.67 -7.93 -42.47
CA LEU A 96 11.98 -7.32 -41.17
C LEU A 96 13.47 -7.03 -41.13
N GLY A 97 13.81 -5.75 -40.97
CA GLY A 97 15.18 -5.27 -40.90
C GLY A 97 15.80 -5.45 -39.52
N ARG A 98 17.06 -5.00 -39.44
CA ARG A 98 17.73 -4.79 -38.15
C ARG A 98 17.44 -3.37 -37.69
N ILE A 99 17.13 -3.23 -36.41
CA ILE A 99 16.85 -1.95 -35.79
C ILE A 99 18.14 -1.43 -35.16
N ASP A 100 18.57 -0.23 -35.55
CA ASP A 100 19.64 0.49 -34.87
C ASP A 100 19.07 1.13 -33.61
N ILE A 101 19.55 0.67 -32.46
CA ILE A 101 19.00 1.07 -31.17
C ILE A 101 19.66 2.38 -30.75
N VAL A 102 20.98 2.33 -30.53
CA VAL A 102 21.83 3.43 -30.07
C VAL A 102 23.30 3.05 -30.34
N TRP A 103 24.14 4.03 -30.68
CA TRP A 103 25.61 3.87 -30.88
C TRP A 103 26.00 2.81 -31.94
N GLY A 104 25.17 2.59 -32.97
CA GLY A 104 25.43 1.62 -34.03
C GLY A 104 25.16 0.16 -33.64
N ILE A 105 24.48 -0.07 -32.51
CA ILE A 105 24.06 -1.40 -32.08
C ILE A 105 22.82 -1.78 -32.89
N ASN A 106 23.03 -2.65 -33.87
CA ASN A 106 22.00 -3.18 -34.75
C ASN A 106 21.54 -4.55 -34.23
N LEU A 107 20.30 -4.64 -33.73
CA LEU A 107 19.71 -5.89 -33.27
C LEU A 107 18.51 -6.29 -34.14
N SER A 108 18.30 -7.60 -34.21
CA SER A 108 17.11 -8.20 -34.81
C SER A 108 15.94 -8.10 -33.83
N ILE A 109 14.71 -8.12 -34.33
CA ILE A 109 13.50 -8.05 -33.48
C ILE A 109 13.49 -9.15 -32.39
N GLY A 110 13.93 -10.36 -32.72
CA GLY A 110 14.02 -11.46 -31.75
C GLY A 110 15.04 -11.21 -30.62
N GLU A 111 16.17 -10.57 -30.92
CA GLU A 111 17.20 -10.21 -29.94
C GLU A 111 16.69 -9.10 -29.02
N ILE A 112 15.96 -8.12 -29.57
CA ILE A 112 15.31 -7.06 -28.79
C ILE A 112 14.21 -7.64 -27.89
N ALA A 113 13.40 -8.56 -28.39
CA ALA A 113 12.37 -9.23 -27.59
C ALA A 113 12.97 -10.03 -26.42
N LEU A 114 14.09 -10.72 -26.66
CA LEU A 114 14.83 -11.40 -25.59
C LEU A 114 15.39 -10.40 -24.57
N PHE A 115 15.94 -9.27 -25.03
CA PHE A 115 16.44 -8.22 -24.14
C PHE A 115 15.32 -7.61 -23.28
N ILE A 116 14.16 -7.30 -23.86
CA ILE A 116 12.97 -6.84 -23.13
C ILE A 116 12.55 -7.87 -22.08
N THR A 117 12.56 -9.15 -22.44
CA THR A 117 12.22 -10.23 -21.49
C THR A 117 13.20 -10.23 -20.32
N LEU A 118 14.50 -10.07 -20.59
CA LEU A 118 15.54 -10.03 -19.58
C LEU A 118 15.40 -8.80 -18.66
N THR A 119 15.07 -7.63 -19.20
CA THR A 119 14.86 -6.43 -18.37
C THR A 119 13.67 -6.59 -17.43
N TYR A 120 12.57 -7.21 -17.89
CA TYR A 120 11.43 -7.53 -17.03
C TYR A 120 11.78 -8.52 -15.92
N VAL A 121 12.48 -9.60 -16.25
CA VAL A 121 12.91 -10.60 -15.26
C VAL A 121 13.83 -9.96 -14.23
N LEU A 122 14.81 -9.16 -14.66
CA LEU A 122 15.74 -8.48 -13.77
C LEU A 122 15.04 -7.45 -12.88
N SER A 123 14.12 -6.66 -13.44
CA SER A 123 13.29 -5.72 -12.69
C SER A 123 12.43 -6.45 -11.64
N ALA A 124 11.79 -7.57 -11.99
CA ALA A 124 11.01 -8.37 -11.06
C ALA A 124 11.85 -8.92 -9.91
N ILE A 125 13.07 -9.40 -10.20
CA ILE A 125 14.02 -9.89 -9.20
C ILE A 125 14.41 -8.77 -8.23
N LEU A 126 14.76 -7.59 -8.74
CA LEU A 126 15.13 -6.44 -7.92
C LEU A 126 13.96 -6.00 -7.02
N ASN A 127 12.76 -5.88 -7.58
CA ASN A 127 11.54 -5.56 -6.84
C ASN A 127 11.26 -6.58 -5.73
N TYR A 128 11.44 -7.87 -6.02
CA TYR A 128 11.25 -8.93 -5.02
C TYR A 128 12.24 -8.79 -3.86
N PHE A 129 13.54 -8.63 -4.15
CA PHE A 129 14.56 -8.52 -3.10
C PHE A 129 14.41 -7.24 -2.27
N GLN A 130 14.13 -6.11 -2.91
CA GLN A 130 13.81 -4.86 -2.22
C GLN A 130 12.62 -5.04 -1.28
N SER A 131 11.51 -5.61 -1.79
CA SER A 131 10.28 -5.82 -1.01
C SER A 131 10.54 -6.74 0.18
N PHE A 132 11.26 -7.85 -0.05
CA PHE A 132 11.64 -8.78 1.01
C PHE A 132 12.46 -8.10 2.12
N MET A 133 13.45 -7.29 1.74
CA MET A 133 14.27 -6.54 2.70
C MET A 133 13.46 -5.54 3.52
N LEU A 134 12.58 -4.78 2.87
CA LEU A 134 11.78 -3.74 3.50
C LEU A 134 10.67 -4.33 4.40
N ILE A 135 9.99 -5.40 3.96
CA ILE A 135 9.03 -6.14 4.80
C ILE A 135 9.74 -6.70 6.04
N GLY A 136 10.89 -7.36 5.87
CA GLY A 136 11.66 -7.88 6.99
C GLY A 136 12.10 -6.79 7.95
N MET A 137 12.47 -5.61 7.46
CA MET A 137 12.75 -4.44 8.28
C MET A 137 11.52 -3.99 9.08
N THR A 138 10.37 -3.79 8.42
CA THR A 138 9.14 -3.32 9.06
C THR A 138 8.70 -4.28 10.16
N GLN A 139 8.80 -5.60 9.95
CA GLN A 139 8.50 -6.59 10.98
C GLN A 139 9.40 -6.48 12.21
N ASN A 140 10.71 -6.28 12.01
CA ASN A 140 11.66 -6.09 13.12
C ASN A 140 11.39 -4.78 13.88
N LEU A 141 11.00 -3.72 13.17
CA LEU A 141 10.59 -2.45 13.75
C LEU A 141 9.33 -2.63 14.61
N THR A 142 8.28 -3.25 14.07
CA THR A 142 7.02 -3.55 14.77
C THR A 142 7.25 -4.40 16.01
N TYR A 143 8.09 -5.44 15.91
CA TYR A 143 8.48 -6.26 17.05
C TYR A 143 9.15 -5.44 18.17
N SER A 144 10.07 -4.53 17.80
CA SER A 144 10.76 -3.66 18.76
C SER A 144 9.78 -2.71 19.45
N MET A 145 8.85 -2.10 18.70
CA MET A 145 7.80 -1.24 19.25
C MET A 145 6.89 -1.99 20.23
N ARG A 146 6.42 -3.20 19.87
CA ARG A 146 5.62 -4.06 20.77
C ARG A 146 6.37 -4.39 22.05
N LYS A 147 7.65 -4.77 21.94
CA LYS A 147 8.50 -5.10 23.09
C LYS A 147 8.67 -3.91 24.04
N GLU A 148 8.96 -2.73 23.52
CA GLU A 148 9.11 -1.50 24.32
C GLU A 148 7.80 -1.09 25.00
N LEU A 149 6.68 -1.19 24.29
CA LEU A 149 5.35 -0.87 24.82
C LEU A 149 4.94 -1.85 25.93
N SER A 150 5.10 -3.16 25.73
CA SER A 150 4.81 -4.17 26.76
C SER A 150 5.69 -3.97 28.00
N ALA A 151 6.98 -3.68 27.81
CA ALA A 151 7.88 -3.40 28.93
C ALA A 151 7.48 -2.13 29.69
N LYS A 152 6.96 -1.11 29.00
CA LYS A 152 6.46 0.11 29.64
C LYS A 152 5.17 -0.15 30.41
N LEU A 153 4.21 -0.89 29.82
CA LEU A 153 2.95 -1.24 30.48
C LEU A 153 3.18 -2.00 31.79
N ASN A 154 4.10 -2.97 31.80
CA ASN A 154 4.42 -3.78 32.99
C ASN A 154 5.08 -2.98 34.12
N ARG A 155 5.55 -1.75 33.86
CA ARG A 155 6.19 -0.87 34.86
C ARG A 155 5.27 0.25 35.35
N LEU A 156 4.04 0.34 34.85
CA LEU A 156 3.09 1.37 35.28
C LEU A 156 2.46 0.98 36.62
N PRO A 157 2.28 1.95 37.55
CA PRO A 157 1.65 1.68 38.83
C PRO A 157 0.15 1.37 38.64
N LEU A 158 -0.41 0.54 39.51
CA LEU A 158 -1.85 0.17 39.50
C LEU A 158 -2.78 1.38 39.41
N LYS A 159 -2.46 2.48 40.11
CA LYS A 159 -3.20 3.75 40.05
C LYS A 159 -3.40 4.33 38.63
N TYR A 160 -2.48 4.04 37.70
CA TYR A 160 -2.61 4.46 36.31
C TYR A 160 -3.75 3.73 35.60
N PHE A 161 -3.97 2.45 35.93
CA PHE A 161 -5.02 1.61 35.37
C PHE A 161 -6.40 1.88 35.98
N ASP A 162 -6.47 2.53 37.14
CA ASP A 162 -7.74 2.98 37.74
C ASP A 162 -8.35 4.19 37.01
N THR A 163 -7.53 4.93 36.25
CA THR A 163 -7.94 6.15 35.53
C THR A 163 -8.01 5.98 34.01
N HIS A 164 -7.56 4.84 33.48
CA HIS A 164 -7.53 4.54 32.05
C HIS A 164 -8.05 3.13 31.80
N GLN A 165 -8.94 2.96 30.83
CA GLN A 165 -9.50 1.66 30.50
C GLN A 165 -8.38 0.72 29.99
N PHE A 166 -8.19 -0.42 30.65
CA PHE A 166 -7.15 -1.39 30.25
C PHE A 166 -7.32 -1.85 28.78
N GLY A 167 -8.57 -1.96 28.32
CA GLY A 167 -8.90 -2.28 26.92
C GLY A 167 -8.39 -1.22 25.93
N ASP A 168 -8.49 0.06 26.26
CA ASP A 168 -7.98 1.15 25.41
C ASP A 168 -6.46 1.12 25.31
N LEU A 169 -5.76 0.80 26.41
CA LEU A 169 -4.30 0.66 26.42
C LEU A 169 -3.84 -0.52 25.56
N LEU A 170 -4.51 -1.67 25.69
CA LEU A 170 -4.22 -2.82 24.85
C LEU A 170 -4.51 -2.53 23.38
N GLY A 171 -5.64 -1.88 23.09
CA GLY A 171 -6.01 -1.45 21.74
C GLY A 171 -4.95 -0.54 21.11
N ARG A 172 -4.40 0.43 21.85
CA ARG A 172 -3.29 1.27 21.35
C ARG A 172 -2.01 0.46 21.10
N VAL A 173 -1.72 -0.53 21.94
CA VAL A 173 -0.51 -1.37 21.78
C VAL A 173 -0.64 -2.38 20.64
N THR A 174 -1.82 -2.96 20.43
CA THR A 174 -2.03 -3.95 19.38
C THR A 174 -2.42 -3.30 18.07
N ASN A 175 -3.44 -2.45 18.07
CA ASN A 175 -4.08 -1.93 16.87
C ASN A 175 -3.28 -0.77 16.27
N ASP A 176 -2.85 0.22 17.05
CA ASP A 176 -2.10 1.36 16.47
C ASP A 176 -0.75 0.90 15.91
N VAL A 177 -0.06 -0.01 16.63
CA VAL A 177 1.20 -0.60 16.17
C VAL A 177 1.01 -1.44 14.91
N GLU A 178 -0.11 -2.16 14.81
CA GLU A 178 -0.46 -2.89 13.59
C GLU A 178 -0.82 -1.94 12.44
N THR A 179 -1.53 -0.85 12.69
CA THR A 179 -1.79 0.19 11.68
C THR A 179 -0.49 0.77 11.16
N ILE A 180 0.48 1.08 12.03
CA ILE A 180 1.81 1.54 11.60
C ILE A 180 2.50 0.49 10.73
N ASN A 181 2.46 -0.79 11.13
CA ASN A 181 3.05 -1.90 10.37
C ASN A 181 2.45 -2.02 8.96
N GLN A 182 1.12 -1.95 8.87
CA GLN A 182 0.38 -2.02 7.61
C GLN A 182 0.70 -0.82 6.72
N THR A 183 0.62 0.40 7.27
CA THR A 183 0.94 1.62 6.51
C THR A 183 2.38 1.61 6.01
N LEU A 184 3.36 1.26 6.86
CA LEU A 184 4.75 1.18 6.42
C LEU A 184 4.94 0.13 5.32
N THR A 185 4.33 -1.05 5.46
CA THR A 185 4.42 -2.13 4.46
C THR A 185 3.77 -1.74 3.14
N GLN A 186 2.58 -1.12 3.16
CA GLN A 186 1.89 -0.62 1.98
C GLN A 186 2.68 0.47 1.29
N SER A 187 3.09 1.52 2.01
CA SER A 187 3.89 2.61 1.42
C SER A 187 5.22 2.11 0.85
N ILE A 188 5.80 1.06 1.42
CA ILE A 188 7.00 0.40 0.88
C ILE A 188 6.73 -0.35 -0.42
N SER A 189 5.53 -0.92 -0.56
CA SER A 189 5.17 -1.78 -1.70
C SER A 189 4.64 -0.99 -2.89
N GLU A 190 4.18 0.25 -2.65
CA GLU A 190 3.67 1.18 -3.67
C GLU A 190 4.76 2.07 -4.31
N ILE A 191 6.00 2.02 -3.79
CA ILE A 191 7.17 2.75 -4.32
C ILE A 191 8.00 1.83 -5.19
#